data_AF-A0A1A2E421-F1
#
_entry.id   AF-A0A1A2E421-F1
#
_cell.length_a   1.000
_cell.length_b   1.000
_cell.length_c   1.000
_cell.angle_alpha   90.00
_cell.angle_beta   90.00
_cell.angle_gamma   90.00
#
_symmetry.space_group_name_H-M   'P 1'
#
loop_
_entity.id
_entity.type
_entity.pdbx_description
1 polymer ?
#
loop_
_entity_poly.entity_id
_entity_poly.type
_entity_poly.pdbx_seq_one_letter_code
_entity_poly.pdbx_strand_id
1 'polypeptide(L)'
;MVRSRRTKIPAEEKTRLVLAVLAGEMTGAEAARRCGVASTQVTKWKHQFLEAGAQRMEEVPSGPAGRAGTAEQRRLKLENQELKLALAEATVQLRIWQRGAALADHVPSKTSKS
;
A
#
# COMPACT_ATOMS: atom_id res chain seq x y z
N MET A 1 -19.10 -14.08 41.09
CA MET A 1 -17.79 -13.83 40.44
C MET A 1 -17.93 -12.64 39.51
N VAL A 2 -17.38 -11.48 39.89
CA VAL A 2 -17.40 -10.28 39.03
C VAL A 2 -16.39 -10.50 37.90
N ARG A 3 -16.86 -10.71 36.67
CA ARG A 3 -16.01 -10.64 35.48
C ARG A 3 -15.62 -9.17 35.29
N SER A 4 -14.47 -8.78 35.84
CA SER A 4 -13.85 -7.50 35.56
C SER A 4 -13.72 -7.35 34.04
N ARG A 5 -14.31 -6.29 33.46
CA ARG A 5 -14.19 -6.01 32.03
C ARG A 5 -12.71 -5.77 31.74
N ARG A 6 -12.06 -6.72 31.05
CA ARG A 6 -10.67 -6.59 30.62
C ARG A 6 -10.60 -5.36 29.69
N THR A 7 -10.14 -4.24 30.23
CA THR A 7 -9.80 -3.04 29.48
C THR A 7 -8.82 -3.45 28.38
N LYS A 8 -9.08 -3.01 27.15
CA LYS A 8 -8.19 -3.29 26.03
C LYS A 8 -6.83 -2.70 26.36
N ILE A 9 -5.77 -3.50 26.26
CA ILE A 9 -4.40 -3.03 26.47
C ILE A 9 -4.06 -2.09 25.31
N PRO A 10 -3.64 -0.85 25.59
CA PRO A 10 -3.23 0.12 24.57
C PRO A 10 -2.09 -0.43 23.70
N ALA A 11 -2.06 -0.02 22.44
CA ALA A 11 -1.03 -0.44 21.50
C ALA A 11 0.39 -0.09 21.99
N GLU A 12 0.57 1.11 22.56
CA GLU A 12 1.86 1.55 23.11
C GLU A 12 2.35 0.66 24.26
N GLU A 13 1.45 0.27 25.17
CA GLU A 13 1.78 -0.61 26.29
C GLU A 13 2.18 -2.01 25.80
N LYS A 14 1.41 -2.56 24.84
CA LYS A 14 1.76 -3.81 24.17
C LYS A 14 3.14 -3.73 23.50
N THR A 15 3.46 -2.62 22.83
CA THR A 15 4.77 -2.42 22.20
C THR A 15 5.90 -2.39 23.22
N ARG A 16 5.77 -1.64 24.33
CA ARG A 16 6.79 -1.58 25.39
C ARG A 16 7.07 -2.96 25.98
N LEU A 17 6.01 -3.75 26.24
CA LEU A 17 6.16 -5.11 26.76
C LEU A 17 6.86 -6.04 25.77
N VAL A 18 6.49 -5.99 24.48
CA VAL A 18 7.14 -6.82 23.47
C VAL A 18 8.63 -6.48 23.37
N LEU A 19 8.98 -5.19 23.42
CA LEU A 19 10.38 -4.74 23.39
C LEU A 19 11.16 -5.24 24.62
N ALA A 20 10.61 -5.11 25.83
CA ALA A 20 11.25 -5.61 27.05
C ALA A 20 11.45 -7.14 27.02
N VAL A 21 10.48 -7.89 26.47
CA VAL A 21 10.61 -9.34 26.28
C VAL A 21 11.68 -9.69 25.24
N LEU A 22 11.78 -8.93 24.15
CA LEU A 22 12.82 -9.13 23.13
C LEU A 22 14.22 -8.75 23.64
N ALA A 23 14.32 -7.73 24.49
CA ALA A 23 15.55 -7.29 25.15
C ALA A 23 16.01 -8.25 26.26
N GLY A 24 15.17 -9.22 26.67
CA GLY A 24 15.48 -10.16 27.75
C GLY A 24 15.30 -9.59 29.16
N GLU A 25 14.77 -8.36 29.29
CA GLU A 25 14.51 -7.69 30.58
C GLU A 25 13.38 -8.37 31.36
N MET A 26 12.45 -9.04 30.66
CA MET A 26 11.39 -9.83 31.27
C MET A 26 11.01 -11.02 30.41
N THR A 27 10.41 -12.04 31.02
CA THR A 27 9.89 -13.20 30.26
C THR A 27 8.51 -12.93 29.67
N GLY A 28 8.15 -13.64 28.59
CA GLY A 28 6.80 -13.56 28.03
C GLY A 28 5.70 -13.96 29.02
N ALA A 29 6.01 -14.89 29.94
CA ALA A 29 5.09 -15.29 31.02
C ALA A 29 4.90 -14.17 32.05
N GLU A 30 5.94 -13.40 32.36
CA GLU A 30 5.85 -12.24 33.24
C GLU A 30 5.02 -11.12 32.63
N ALA A 31 5.25 -10.80 31.35
CA ALA A 31 4.42 -9.85 30.59
C ALA A 31 2.94 -10.27 30.58
N ALA A 32 2.67 -11.57 30.41
CA ALA A 32 1.30 -12.09 30.41
C ALA A 32 0.59 -11.88 31.75
N ARG A 33 1.30 -12.09 32.88
CA ARG A 33 0.77 -11.86 34.23
C ARG A 33 0.48 -10.38 34.49
N ARG A 34 1.40 -9.47 34.14
CA ARG A 34 1.22 -8.01 34.33
C ARG A 34 -0.03 -7.48 33.61
N CYS A 35 -0.29 -8.00 32.41
CA CYS A 35 -1.44 -7.64 31.61
C CYS A 35 -2.72 -8.45 31.91
N GLY A 36 -2.62 -9.46 32.77
CA GLY A 36 -3.71 -10.40 33.02
C GLY A 36 -4.19 -11.11 31.75
N VAL A 37 -3.29 -11.45 30.82
CA VAL A 37 -3.57 -12.16 29.55
C VAL A 37 -2.97 -13.56 29.53
N ALA A 38 -3.39 -14.38 28.57
CA ALA A 38 -2.76 -15.68 28.34
C ALA A 38 -1.35 -15.50 27.75
N SER A 39 -0.40 -16.38 28.11
CA SER A 39 0.96 -16.37 27.56
C SER A 39 0.99 -16.42 26.03
N THR A 40 0.05 -17.17 25.43
CA THR A 40 -0.13 -17.25 23.97
C THR A 40 -0.41 -15.90 23.30
N GLN A 41 -1.07 -14.97 24.01
CA GLN A 41 -1.32 -13.62 23.49
C GLN A 41 -0.02 -12.82 23.37
N VAL A 42 0.86 -12.92 24.38
CA VAL A 42 2.18 -12.25 24.35
C VAL A 42 3.05 -12.85 23.24
N THR A 43 3.03 -14.18 23.07
CA THR A 43 3.71 -14.84 21.94
C THR A 43 3.20 -14.32 20.59
N LYS A 44 1.88 -14.20 20.44
CA LYS A 44 1.27 -13.64 19.22
C LYS A 44 1.71 -12.19 18.97
N TRP A 45 1.77 -11.38 20.01
CA TRP A 45 2.23 -9.99 19.90
C TRP A 45 3.68 -9.89 19.46
N LYS A 46 4.55 -10.73 20.02
CA LYS A 46 5.96 -10.82 19.63
C LYS A 46 6.11 -11.20 18.16
N HIS A 47 5.35 -12.20 17.70
CA HIS A 47 5.37 -12.63 16.30
C HIS A 47 4.94 -11.51 15.36
N GLN A 48 3.80 -10.86 15.63
CA GLN A 48 3.29 -9.74 14.83
C GLN A 48 4.28 -8.58 14.76
N PHE A 49 4.94 -8.27 15.87
CA PHE A 49 5.92 -7.19 15.93
C PHE A 49 7.16 -7.50 15.08
N LEU A 50 7.68 -8.73 15.16
CA LEU A 50 8.84 -9.16 14.36
C LEU A 50 8.52 -9.24 12.88
N GLU A 51 7.35 -9.78 12.51
CA GLU A 51 6.90 -9.86 11.12
C GLU A 51 6.78 -8.47 10.49
N ALA A 52 6.11 -7.53 11.17
CA ALA A 52 6.00 -6.15 10.72
C ALA A 52 7.37 -5.45 10.66
N GLY A 53 8.27 -5.75 11.60
CA GLY A 53 9.64 -5.27 11.60
C GLY A 53 10.43 -5.77 10.38
N ALA A 54 10.35 -7.06 10.09
CA ALA A 54 11.02 -7.68 8.93
C ALA A 54 10.49 -7.12 7.60
N GLN A 55 9.16 -7.01 7.43
CA GLN A 55 8.54 -6.40 6.25
C GLN A 55 8.99 -4.96 6.02
N ARG A 56 9.30 -4.21 7.09
CA ARG A 56 9.77 -2.84 6.99
C ARG A 56 11.27 -2.74 6.70
N MET A 57 12.05 -3.74 7.09
CA MET A 57 13.50 -3.81 6.89
C MET A 57 13.88 -4.40 5.53
N GLU A 58 13.01 -5.21 4.93
CA GLU A 58 13.16 -5.66 3.55
C GLU A 58 13.29 -4.42 2.66
N GLU A 59 14.48 -4.26 2.06
CA GLU A 59 14.98 -3.02 1.47
C GLU A 59 13.94 -2.39 0.52
N VAL A 60 13.23 -1.39 1.01
CA VAL A 60 12.44 -0.49 0.17
C VAL A 60 13.43 0.55 -0.34
N PRO A 61 13.76 0.60 -1.66
CA PRO A 61 14.63 1.64 -2.19
C PRO A 61 14.10 3.00 -1.77
N SER A 62 14.98 3.79 -1.17
CA SER A 62 14.75 5.06 -0.50
C SER A 62 13.58 5.87 -1.07
N GLY A 63 12.58 6.11 -0.22
CA GLY A 63 11.47 7.02 -0.52
C GLY A 63 10.71 7.34 0.77
N PRO A 64 10.24 8.59 0.96
CA PRO A 64 9.60 9.01 2.21
C PRO A 64 8.44 8.08 2.58
N ALA A 65 8.48 7.53 3.79
CA ALA A 65 7.54 6.55 4.32
C ALA A 65 6.08 7.05 4.48
N GLY A 66 5.73 8.23 3.96
CA GLY A 66 4.45 8.89 4.22
C GLY A 66 3.52 9.08 3.03
N ARG A 67 3.95 8.86 1.76
CA ARG A 67 3.10 9.27 0.62
C ARG A 67 3.00 8.28 -0.55
N ALA A 68 3.96 7.38 -0.69
CA ALA A 68 4.13 6.65 -1.95
C ALA A 68 3.55 5.22 -1.94
N GLY A 69 3.38 4.61 -0.77
CA GLY A 69 2.93 3.20 -0.66
C GLY A 69 4.09 2.20 -0.75
N THR A 70 3.80 0.90 -0.75
CA THR A 70 4.78 -0.18 -0.96
C THR A 70 5.55 0.01 -2.29
N ALA A 71 6.70 -0.65 -2.46
CA ALA A 71 7.44 -0.60 -3.73
C ALA A 71 6.53 -0.95 -4.94
N GLU A 72 5.69 -1.96 -4.75
CA GLU A 72 4.69 -2.37 -5.72
C GLU A 72 3.65 -1.27 -6.01
N GLN A 73 3.12 -0.61 -4.98
CA GLN A 73 2.20 0.51 -5.17
C GLN A 73 2.82 1.70 -5.92
N ARG A 74 4.14 1.92 -5.76
CA ARG A 74 4.86 2.94 -6.52
C ARG A 74 5.04 2.54 -7.98
N ARG A 75 5.43 1.30 -8.23
CA ARG A 75 5.54 0.72 -9.58
C ARG A 75 4.22 0.82 -10.33
N LEU A 76 3.14 0.36 -9.71
CA LEU A 76 1.78 0.43 -10.27
C LEU A 76 1.33 1.87 -10.54
N LYS A 77 1.70 2.84 -9.71
CA LYS A 77 1.38 4.26 -9.96
C LYS A 77 2.11 4.81 -11.18
N LEU A 78 3.39 4.47 -11.36
CA LEU A 78 4.17 4.89 -12.53
C LEU A 78 3.59 4.26 -13.80
N GLU A 79 3.37 2.95 -13.79
CA GLU A 79 2.74 2.23 -14.92
C GLU A 79 1.37 2.81 -15.25
N ASN A 80 0.53 3.13 -14.25
CA ASN A 80 -0.76 3.75 -14.48
C ASN A 80 -0.66 5.16 -15.10
N GLN A 81 0.39 5.94 -14.76
CA GLN A 81 0.64 7.23 -15.38
C GLN A 81 1.05 7.07 -16.85
N GLU A 82 1.94 6.13 -17.17
CA GLU A 82 2.35 5.84 -18.54
C GLU A 82 1.17 5.39 -19.39
N LEU A 83 0.35 4.47 -18.87
CA LEU A 83 -0.86 4.00 -19.56
C LEU A 83 -1.87 5.13 -19.81
N LYS A 84 -2.02 6.07 -18.87
CA LYS A 84 -2.89 7.25 -19.06
C LYS A 84 -2.41 8.16 -20.19
N LEU A 85 -1.09 8.37 -20.29
CA LEU A 85 -0.51 9.17 -21.36
C LEU A 85 -0.70 8.50 -22.72
N ALA A 86 -0.40 7.21 -22.82
CA ALA A 86 -0.60 6.44 -24.06
C ALA A 86 -2.07 6.42 -24.49
N LEU A 87 -3.01 6.28 -23.55
CA LEU A 87 -4.43 6.34 -23.83
C LEU A 87 -4.88 7.72 -24.32
N ALA A 88 -4.35 8.79 -23.72
CA ALA A 88 -4.65 10.15 -24.14
C ALA A 88 -4.16 10.40 -25.58
N GLU A 89 -2.95 9.95 -25.92
CA GLU A 89 -2.40 10.06 -27.27
C GLU A 89 -3.24 9.30 -28.30
N ALA A 90 -3.57 8.03 -28.02
CA ALA A 90 -4.41 7.22 -28.89
C ALA A 90 -5.80 7.86 -29.10
N THR A 91 -6.38 8.44 -28.05
CA THR A 91 -7.66 9.15 -28.12
C THR A 91 -7.57 10.39 -29.04
N VAL A 92 -6.48 11.15 -28.96
CA VAL A 92 -6.26 12.31 -29.83
C VAL A 92 -6.11 11.86 -31.29
N GLN A 93 -5.31 10.83 -31.56
CA GLN A 93 -5.13 10.29 -32.91
C GLN A 93 -6.45 9.81 -33.51
N LEU A 94 -7.28 9.10 -32.75
CA LEU A 94 -8.59 8.64 -33.18
C LEU A 94 -9.50 9.80 -33.57
N ARG A 95 -9.53 10.87 -32.77
CA ARG A 95 -10.33 12.08 -33.06
C ARG A 95 -9.86 12.80 -34.31
N ILE A 96 -8.54 12.92 -34.51
CA ILE A 96 -7.96 13.50 -35.72
C ILE A 96 -8.40 12.70 -36.94
N TRP A 97 -8.29 11.38 -36.87
CA TRP A 97 -8.67 10.50 -37.98
C TRP A 97 -10.16 10.60 -38.30
N GLN A 98 -11.04 10.55 -37.30
CA GLN A 98 -12.49 10.72 -37.48
C GLN A 98 -12.84 12.08 -38.10
N ARG A 99 -12.18 13.16 -37.66
CA ARG A 99 -12.42 14.50 -38.20
C ARG A 99 -11.87 14.65 -39.62
N GLY A 100 -10.71 14.07 -39.91
CA GLY A 100 -10.13 14.03 -41.25
C GLY A 100 -11.02 13.27 -42.23
N ALA A 101 -11.55 12.11 -41.83
CA ALA A 101 -12.49 11.33 -42.62
C ALA A 101 -13.76 12.13 -42.93
N ALA A 102 -14.37 12.77 -41.92
CA ALA A 102 -15.53 13.62 -42.13
C ALA A 102 -15.25 14.79 -43.10
N LEU A 103 -14.09 15.42 -43.02
CA LEU A 103 -13.71 16.49 -43.96
C LEU A 103 -13.48 15.98 -45.38
N ALA A 104 -12.89 14.80 -45.55
CA ALA A 104 -12.68 14.18 -46.86
C ALA A 104 -14.00 13.87 -47.57
N ASP A 105 -15.03 13.44 -46.83
CA ASP A 105 -16.37 13.18 -47.35
C ASP A 105 -17.11 14.47 -47.78
N HIS A 106 -16.67 15.64 -47.32
CA HIS A 106 -17.31 16.92 -47.59
C HIS A 106 -16.64 17.75 -48.70
N VAL A 107 -15.50 17.32 -49.25
CA VAL A 107 -14.82 18.03 -50.34
C VAL A 107 -15.19 17.38 -51.68
N PRO A 108 -15.91 18.06 -52.59
CA PRO A 108 -16.17 17.51 -53.92
C PRO A 108 -14.85 17.45 -54.70
N SER A 109 -14.48 16.25 -55.13
CA SER A 109 -13.32 16.03 -55.99
C SER A 109 -13.49 16.81 -57.31
N LYS A 110 -12.75 17.91 -57.49
CA LYS A 110 -12.56 18.53 -58.80
C LYS A 110 -11.59 17.66 -59.61
N THR A 111 -12.07 16.56 -60.18
CA THR A 111 -11.32 15.89 -61.23
C THR A 111 -11.49 16.71 -62.51
N SER A 112 -10.39 17.31 -62.96
CA SER A 112 -10.31 18.03 -64.22
C SER A 112 -10.63 17.07 -65.36
N LYS A 113 -11.63 17.39 -66.19
CA LYS A 113 -11.75 16.82 -67.54
C LYS A 113 -11.08 17.81 -68.49
N SER A 114 -9.94 17.42 -69.03
CA SER A 114 -9.44 17.90 -70.32
C SER A 114 -8.88 16.72 -71.10
#